data_AF-A0A6L6IHL8-F1
#
_entry.id   AF-A0A6L6IHL8-F1
#
_cell.length_a   1.000
_cell.length_b   1.000
_cell.length_c   1.000
_cell.angle_alpha   90.00
_cell.angle_beta   90.00
_cell.angle_gamma   90.00
#
_symmetry.space_group_name_H-M   'P 1'
#
loop_
_entity.id
_entity.type
_entity.pdbx_description
1 polymer ?
#
loop_
_entity_poly.entity_id
_entity_poly.type
_entity_poly.pdbx_seq_one_letter_code
_entity_poly.pdbx_strand_id
1 'polypeptide(L)'
;MTIYTQTLQVGFENYMFVTTQLANPAIKTVSKYIEYKTWAGQIWRSEIIESGNAFFHWQGNDKRNGHRDTVINYLLNGQRWQSAIADYMFFHSLEGAEAHGYYDNMIEYISANDCRYQSTFAEYIP
;
A
#
# COMPACT_ATOMS: atom_id res chain seq x y z
N MET A 1 0.13 -42.33 -1.72
CA MET A 1 -0.68 -41.37 -2.47
C MET A 1 -0.76 -40.12 -1.60
N THR A 2 0.12 -39.16 -1.85
CA THR A 2 0.22 -37.93 -1.06
C THR A 2 -0.79 -36.96 -1.64
N ILE A 3 -1.84 -36.66 -0.87
CA ILE A 3 -2.82 -35.65 -1.24
C ILE A 3 -2.14 -34.31 -0.95
N TYR A 4 -1.67 -33.65 -2.01
CA TYR A 4 -1.36 -32.23 -1.91
C TYR A 4 -2.69 -31.54 -1.68
N THR A 5 -2.96 -31.11 -0.44
CA THR A 5 -3.91 -30.04 -0.19
C THR A 5 -3.36 -28.84 -0.94
N GLN A 6 -3.84 -28.64 -2.17
CA GLN A 6 -3.73 -27.39 -2.87
C GLN A 6 -4.42 -26.39 -1.94
N THR A 7 -3.64 -25.69 -1.12
CA THR A 7 -4.09 -24.49 -0.45
C THR A 7 -4.62 -23.62 -1.58
N LEU A 8 -5.95 -23.47 -1.65
CA LEU A 8 -6.58 -22.44 -2.44
C LEU A 8 -5.84 -21.15 -2.08
N GLN A 9 -4.98 -20.68 -2.97
CA GLN A 9 -4.37 -19.38 -2.86
C GLN A 9 -5.52 -18.43 -3.19
N VAL A 10 -6.35 -18.12 -2.19
CA VAL A 10 -7.44 -17.15 -2.29
C VAL A 10 -6.76 -15.78 -2.33
N GLY A 11 -6.10 -15.48 -3.45
CA GLY A 11 -5.63 -14.14 -3.74
C GLY A 11 -6.84 -13.28 -4.07
N PHE A 12 -6.87 -12.06 -3.57
CA PHE A 12 -7.87 -11.08 -3.96
C PHE A 12 -7.79 -10.82 -5.48
N GLU A 13 -8.85 -11.17 -6.22
CA GLU A 13 -8.92 -10.89 -7.66
C GLU A 13 -9.13 -9.40 -7.93
N ASN A 14 -9.88 -8.74 -7.03
CA ASN A 14 -10.30 -7.35 -7.14
C ASN A 14 -9.89 -6.54 -5.91
N TYR A 15 -8.59 -6.40 -5.73
CA TYR A 15 -8.02 -5.68 -4.60
C TYR A 15 -8.48 -4.21 -4.49
N MET A 16 -8.74 -3.75 -3.27
CA MET A 16 -9.06 -2.37 -2.90
C MET A 16 -8.35 -1.96 -1.60
N PHE A 17 -7.95 -0.71 -1.51
CA PHE A 17 -7.54 -0.05 -0.27
C PHE A 17 -8.75 0.47 0.49
N VAL A 18 -8.90 0.06 1.76
CA VAL A 18 -9.86 0.65 2.70
C VAL A 18 -9.10 1.64 3.56
N THR A 19 -9.40 2.92 3.41
CA THR A 19 -8.61 3.98 4.02
C THR A 19 -9.45 4.79 5.01
N THR A 20 -8.89 5.08 6.18
CA THR A 20 -9.51 5.92 7.23
C THR A 20 -8.58 7.09 7.58
N GLN A 21 -9.12 8.31 7.68
CA GLN A 21 -8.36 9.46 8.17
C GLN A 21 -8.26 9.41 9.70
N LEU A 22 -7.05 9.50 10.26
CA LEU A 22 -6.88 9.33 11.71
C LEU A 22 -7.43 10.51 12.54
N ALA A 23 -7.36 11.73 12.00
CA ALA A 23 -7.89 12.92 12.68
C ALA A 23 -9.43 12.98 12.68
N ASN A 24 -10.08 12.30 11.74
CA ASN A 24 -11.53 12.22 11.64
C ASN A 24 -11.94 10.83 11.10
N PRO A 25 -12.16 9.84 11.99
CA PRO A 25 -12.48 8.48 11.57
C PRO A 25 -13.81 8.30 10.82
N ALA A 26 -14.65 9.33 10.74
CA ALA A 26 -15.83 9.33 9.89
C ALA A 26 -15.47 9.44 8.39
N ILE A 27 -14.27 9.94 8.06
CA ILE A 27 -13.76 9.99 6.69
C ILE A 27 -13.12 8.65 6.37
N LYS A 28 -13.88 7.82 5.65
CA LYS A 28 -13.47 6.51 5.14
C LYS A 28 -13.70 6.42 3.64
N THR A 29 -12.75 5.82 2.92
CA THR A 29 -12.83 5.63 1.47
C THR A 29 -12.41 4.22 1.10
N VAL A 30 -12.94 3.74 -0.03
CA VAL A 30 -12.49 2.50 -0.67
C VAL A 30 -12.02 2.87 -2.08
N SER A 31 -10.78 2.55 -2.42
CA SER A 31 -10.13 2.99 -3.67
C SER A 31 -9.21 1.91 -4.24
N LYS A 32 -9.00 1.90 -5.56
CA LYS A 32 -8.00 1.05 -6.20
C LYS A 32 -6.57 1.46 -5.86
N TYR A 33 -6.37 2.72 -5.46
CA TYR A 33 -5.06 3.27 -5.14
C TYR A 33 -5.08 4.12 -3.88
N ILE A 34 -3.92 4.24 -3.25
CA ILE A 34 -3.64 5.29 -2.26
C ILE A 34 -2.91 6.46 -2.92
N GLU A 35 -3.09 7.66 -2.37
CA GLU A 35 -2.31 8.86 -2.72
C GLU A 35 -1.47 9.27 -1.50
N TYR A 36 -0.16 9.36 -1.66
CA TYR A 36 0.78 9.53 -0.55
C TYR A 36 1.91 10.51 -0.90
N LYS A 37 2.50 11.11 0.13
CA LYS A 37 3.73 11.90 0.04
C LYS A 37 4.95 10.99 0.09
N THR A 38 5.80 11.08 -0.92
CA THR A 38 7.10 10.39 -0.98
C THR A 38 8.12 11.02 -0.03
N TRP A 39 9.29 10.38 0.15
CA TRP A 39 10.42 10.93 0.90
C TRP A 39 10.84 12.34 0.48
N ALA A 40 10.66 12.69 -0.79
CA ALA A 40 10.95 14.01 -1.35
C ALA A 40 9.77 15.00 -1.23
N GLY A 41 8.67 14.61 -0.58
CA GLY A 41 7.46 15.41 -0.44
C GLY A 41 6.57 15.48 -1.69
N GLN A 42 6.93 14.76 -2.76
CA GLN A 42 6.12 14.70 -3.99
C GLN A 42 4.90 13.81 -3.79
N ILE A 43 3.80 14.14 -4.48
CA ILE A 43 2.57 13.35 -4.46
C ILE A 43 2.63 12.24 -5.49
N TRP A 44 2.45 11.02 -5.03
CA TRP A 44 2.41 9.81 -5.83
C TRP A 44 1.17 8.98 -5.50
N ARG A 45 0.79 8.12 -6.43
CA ARG A 45 -0.28 7.14 -6.27
C ARG A 45 0.26 5.74 -6.52
N SER A 46 -0.30 4.77 -5.81
CA SER A 46 0.02 3.36 -5.99
C SER A 46 -1.23 2.50 -5.93
N GLU A 47 -1.37 1.60 -6.91
CA GLU A 47 -2.34 0.50 -6.87
C GLU A 47 -1.62 -0.84 -6.79
N ILE A 48 -2.29 -1.86 -6.27
CA ILE A 48 -1.74 -3.20 -6.18
C ILE A 48 -1.95 -3.94 -7.50
N ILE A 49 -0.90 -4.62 -7.93
CA ILE A 49 -0.88 -5.47 -9.11
C ILE A 49 -0.27 -6.83 -8.73
N GLU A 50 -0.22 -7.74 -9.71
CA GLU A 50 0.44 -9.06 -9.55
C GLU A 50 -0.08 -9.84 -8.32
N SER A 51 -1.40 -9.80 -8.10
CA SER A 51 -2.07 -10.52 -7.00
C SER A 51 -1.44 -10.27 -5.63
N GLY A 52 -1.19 -9.00 -5.29
CA GLY A 52 -0.67 -8.64 -3.97
C GLY A 52 0.84 -8.69 -3.84
N ASN A 53 1.58 -8.78 -4.94
CA ASN A 53 3.05 -8.91 -4.92
C ASN A 53 3.81 -7.73 -5.53
N ALA A 54 3.10 -6.75 -6.08
CA ALA A 54 3.72 -5.53 -6.58
C ALA A 54 2.76 -4.34 -6.55
N PHE A 55 3.33 -3.17 -6.76
CA PHE A 55 2.64 -1.91 -6.94
C PHE A 55 2.86 -1.38 -8.36
N PHE A 56 1.85 -0.71 -8.88
CA PHE A 56 2.02 0.19 -10.01
C PHE A 56 1.98 1.63 -9.49
N HIS A 57 3.08 2.37 -9.65
CA HIS A 57 3.28 3.73 -9.15
C HIS A 57 3.13 4.75 -10.26
N TRP A 58 2.54 5.90 -9.97
CA TRP A 58 2.58 7.05 -10.85
C TRP A 58 2.58 8.37 -10.08
N GLN A 59 3.18 9.39 -10.67
CA GLN A 59 3.28 10.71 -10.06
C GLN A 59 2.02 11.55 -10.37
N GLY A 60 1.46 12.19 -9.34
CA GLY A 60 0.26 13.01 -9.48
C GLY A 60 -0.86 12.26 -10.21
N ASN A 61 -1.39 12.85 -11.28
CA ASN A 61 -2.47 12.27 -12.09
C ASN A 61 -1.98 11.58 -13.38
N ASP A 62 -0.66 11.49 -13.61
CA ASP A 62 -0.10 10.98 -14.86
C ASP A 62 0.15 9.47 -14.83
N LYS A 63 -0.94 8.70 -14.81
CA LYS A 63 -0.87 7.22 -14.76
C LYS A 63 -0.15 6.61 -15.98
N ARG A 64 -0.08 7.32 -17.11
CA ARG A 64 0.52 6.82 -18.36
C ARG A 64 2.03 6.64 -18.26
N ASN A 65 2.68 7.46 -17.44
CA ASN A 65 4.11 7.37 -17.15
C ASN A 65 4.40 6.62 -15.85
N GLY A 66 3.45 5.79 -15.40
CA GLY A 66 3.65 4.94 -14.24
C GLY A 66 4.61 3.77 -14.51
N HIS A 67 5.06 3.14 -13.44
CA HIS A 67 5.95 1.98 -13.50
C HIS A 67 5.61 0.98 -12.41
N ARG A 68 6.04 -0.26 -12.62
CA ARG A 68 5.94 -1.35 -11.66
C ARG A 68 7.11 -1.28 -10.66
N ASP A 69 6.81 -1.47 -9.39
CA ASP A 69 7.79 -1.62 -8.31
C ASP A 69 7.24 -2.56 -7.22
N THR A 70 8.05 -2.98 -6.28
CA THR A 70 7.66 -3.75 -5.09
C THR A 70 7.69 -2.93 -3.81
N VAL A 71 8.14 -1.68 -3.87
CA VAL A 71 8.29 -0.82 -2.69
C VAL A 71 7.55 0.51 -2.81
N ILE A 72 6.94 0.96 -1.72
CA ILE A 72 6.44 2.33 -1.56
C ILE A 72 7.37 3.07 -0.60
N ASN A 73 7.92 4.20 -1.04
CA ASN A 73 8.68 5.13 -0.19
C ASN A 73 7.79 6.31 0.19
N TYR A 74 7.45 6.45 1.47
CA TYR A 74 6.45 7.39 1.97
C TYR A 74 6.92 8.17 3.21
N LEU A 75 6.29 9.32 3.46
CA LEU A 75 6.47 10.09 4.69
C LEU A 75 5.40 9.72 5.72
N LEU A 76 5.84 9.61 6.96
CA LEU A 76 4.99 9.47 8.14
C LEU A 76 5.62 10.25 9.30
N ASN A 77 4.90 11.24 9.83
CA ASN A 77 5.35 12.07 10.97
C ASN A 77 6.76 12.69 10.78
N GLY A 78 7.11 13.10 9.56
CA GLY A 78 8.43 13.66 9.23
C GLY A 78 9.55 12.63 9.03
N GLN A 79 9.26 11.34 9.22
CA GLN A 79 10.19 10.24 8.98
C GLN A 79 9.99 9.65 7.58
N ARG A 80 11.06 9.12 6.99
CA ARG A 80 11.02 8.40 5.72
C ARG A 80 10.86 6.91 5.99
N TRP A 81 9.78 6.35 5.47
CA TRP A 81 9.46 4.94 5.61
C TRP A 81 9.41 4.28 4.24
N GLN A 82 9.84 3.02 4.17
CA GLN A 82 9.70 2.16 3.02
C GLN A 82 8.78 1.00 3.37
N SER A 83 7.86 0.67 2.49
CA SER A 83 7.05 -0.54 2.59
C SER A 83 7.26 -1.42 1.37
N ALA A 84 7.77 -2.64 1.55
CA ALA A 84 7.68 -3.66 0.52
C ALA A 84 6.32 -4.37 0.60
N ILE A 85 5.94 -5.11 -0.44
CA ILE A 85 4.73 -5.94 -0.44
C ILE A 85 5.03 -7.38 -0.90
N ALA A 86 4.45 -8.35 -0.20
CA ALA A 86 4.39 -9.74 -0.61
C ALA A 86 3.12 -10.38 -0.03
N ASP A 87 2.37 -11.13 -0.85
CA ASP A 87 1.13 -11.81 -0.44
C ASP A 87 0.17 -10.91 0.38
N TYR A 88 -0.06 -9.68 -0.09
CA TYR A 88 -0.94 -8.71 0.58
C TYR A 88 -0.52 -8.33 2.01
N MET A 89 0.75 -8.50 2.36
CA MET A 89 1.34 -8.00 3.59
C MET A 89 2.35 -6.91 3.27
N PHE A 90 2.34 -5.85 4.07
CA PHE A 90 3.35 -4.81 4.01
C PHE A 90 4.53 -5.16 4.92
N PHE A 91 5.74 -4.95 4.43
CA PHE A 91 6.93 -4.97 5.27
C PHE A 91 7.45 -3.54 5.43
N HIS A 92 7.33 -2.97 6.62
CA HIS A 92 7.71 -1.60 6.93
C HIS A 92 9.14 -1.52 7.43
N SER A 93 9.91 -0.58 6.92
CA SER A 93 11.26 -0.27 7.40
C SER A 93 11.49 1.24 7.40
N LEU A 94 12.13 1.73 8.47
CA LEU A 94 12.53 3.13 8.58
C LEU A 94 13.77 3.36 7.70
N GLU A 95 13.74 4.37 6.82
CA GLU A 95 14.80 4.70 5.84
C GLU A 95 15.22 3.49 4.96
N GLY A 96 14.37 2.48 4.78
CA GLY A 96 14.70 1.25 4.05
C GLY A 96 15.58 0.26 4.82
N ALA A 97 15.81 0.46 6.12
CA ALA A 97 16.64 -0.42 6.95
C ALA A 97 15.90 -1.73 7.32
N GLU A 98 15.99 -2.73 6.46
CA GLU A 98 15.28 -4.00 6.60
C GLU A 98 15.58 -4.76 7.90
N ALA A 99 16.80 -4.60 8.46
CA ALA A 99 17.20 -5.27 9.71
C ALA A 99 16.32 -4.90 10.93
N HIS A 100 15.57 -3.81 10.85
CA HIS A 100 14.68 -3.32 11.90
C HIS A 100 13.23 -3.19 11.44
N GLY A 101 12.89 -3.84 10.32
CA GLY A 101 11.54 -3.79 9.79
C GLY A 101 10.58 -4.78 10.45
N TYR A 102 9.30 -4.65 10.12
CA TYR A 102 8.24 -5.53 10.61
C TYR A 102 7.13 -5.68 9.57
N TYR A 103 6.41 -6.80 9.64
CA TYR A 103 5.25 -7.04 8.81
C TYR A 103 3.97 -6.51 9.45
N ASP A 104 3.10 -5.93 8.64
CA ASP A 104 1.77 -5.48 9.03
C ASP A 104 0.80 -5.64 7.84
N ASN A 105 -0.51 -5.67 8.10
CA ASN A 105 -1.55 -5.70 7.07
C ASN A 105 -2.11 -4.29 6.77
N MET A 106 -1.40 -3.27 7.24
CA MET A 106 -1.84 -1.89 7.27
C MET A 106 -0.67 -0.97 6.90
N ILE A 107 -0.93 0.05 6.09
CA ILE A 107 0.02 1.14 5.84
C ILE A 107 -0.54 2.46 6.35
N GLU A 108 0.26 3.18 7.11
CA GLU A 108 -0.01 4.58 7.47
C GLU A 108 0.85 5.52 6.67
N TYR A 109 0.29 6.65 6.24
CA TYR A 109 1.00 7.61 5.41
C TYR A 109 0.37 9.00 5.51
N ILE A 110 1.13 10.02 5.11
CA ILE A 110 0.60 11.36 4.87
C ILE A 110 0.11 11.45 3.42
N SER A 111 -1.15 11.80 3.22
CA SER A 111 -1.75 12.00 1.90
C SER A 111 -1.53 13.42 1.37
N ALA A 112 -2.01 13.71 0.16
CA ALA A 112 -1.79 15.02 -0.48
C ALA A 112 -2.45 16.19 0.26
N ASN A 113 -3.52 15.93 1.01
CA ASN A 113 -4.21 16.91 1.87
C ASN A 113 -3.56 17.10 3.24
N ASP A 114 -2.31 16.66 3.42
CA ASP A 114 -1.54 16.75 4.67
C ASP A 114 -2.12 16.00 5.87
N CYS A 115 -3.13 15.16 5.64
CA CYS A 115 -3.72 14.34 6.69
C CYS A 115 -3.05 12.97 6.76
N ARG A 116 -2.93 12.43 7.98
CA ARG A 116 -2.52 11.04 8.21
C ARG A 116 -3.69 10.11 7.94
N TYR A 117 -3.44 9.14 7.09
CA TYR A 117 -4.36 8.06 6.77
C TYR A 117 -3.76 6.73 7.18
N GLN A 118 -4.66 5.79 7.46
CA GLN A 118 -4.38 4.39 7.65
C GLN A 118 -5.14 3.62 6.58
N SER A 119 -4.48 2.66 5.91
CA SER A 119 -5.08 1.88 4.84
C SER A 119 -4.80 0.40 5.01
N THR A 120 -5.84 -0.43 4.82
CA THR A 120 -5.75 -1.89 4.85
C THR A 120 -6.25 -2.49 3.54
N PHE A 121 -5.94 -3.77 3.36
CA PHE A 121 -6.37 -4.57 2.23
C PHE A 121 -7.84 -5.00 2.33
N ALA A 122 -8.59 -4.96 1.22
CA ALA A 122 -9.89 -5.61 1.08
C ALA A 122 -10.12 -6.14 -0.35
N GLU A 123 -11.04 -7.10 -0.49
CA GLU A 123 -11.54 -7.55 -1.78
C GLU A 123 -12.86 -6.88 -2.12
N TYR A 124 -13.04 -6.52 -3.39
CA TYR A 124 -14.35 -6.21 -3.94
C TYR A 124 -14.94 -7.46 -4.61
N ILE A 125 -16.04 -7.97 -4.07
CA ILE A 125 -16.83 -9.06 -4.67
C ILE A 125 -18.00 -8.42 -5.43
N PRO A 126 -18.05 -8.52 -6.77
CA PRO A 126 -19.11 -7.92 -7.59
C PRO A 126 -20.47 -8.61 -7.42
#